data_AF-F0Z1S8-F1
#
_entry.id   AF-F0Z1S8-F1
#
_cell.length_a   1.000
_cell.length_b   1.000
_cell.length_c   1.000
_cell.angle_alpha   90.00
_cell.angle_beta   90.00
_cell.angle_gamma   90.00
#
_symmetry.space_group_name_H-M   'P 1'
#
loop_
_entity.id
_entity.type
_entity.pdbx_description
1 polymer ?
#
loop_
_entity_poly.entity_id
_entity_poly.type
_entity_poly.pdbx_seq_one_letter_code
_entity_poly.pdbx_strand_id
1 'polypeptide(L)' 'MNWTNIWMTLFGTTQFLGLNMGFWIAMLAVILIVIAMNVVFWKIKPKKDKGTGKGI' A
#
# COMPACT_ATOMS: atom_id res chain seq x y z
N MET A 1 31.48 -0.27 -0.86
CA MET A 1 30.76 -1.56 -0.90
C MET A 1 29.58 -1.40 -1.83
N ASN A 2 29.54 -2.21 -2.89
CA ASN A 2 28.69 -2.00 -4.06
C ASN A 2 27.19 -2.09 -3.71
N TRP A 3 26.50 -0.96 -3.73
CA TRP A 3 25.03 -0.86 -3.57
C TRP A 3 24.29 -1.76 -4.56
N THR A 4 24.81 -1.85 -5.79
CA THR A 4 24.34 -2.77 -6.83
C THR A 4 24.42 -4.24 -6.40
N ASN A 5 25.40 -4.61 -5.58
CA ASN A 5 25.57 -5.98 -5.09
C ASN A 5 24.54 -6.33 -4.00
N ILE A 6 24.12 -5.34 -3.20
CA ILE A 6 23.04 -5.48 -2.21
C ILE A 6 21.71 -5.70 -2.93
N TRP A 7 21.45 -4.94 -4.01
CA TRP A 7 20.30 -5.20 -4.88
C TRP A 7 20.40 -6.57 -5.55
N MET A 8 21.56 -6.95 -6.10
CA MET A 8 21.72 -8.27 -6.74
C MET A 8 21.58 -9.45 -5.78
N THR A 9 21.99 -9.35 -4.51
CA THR A 9 21.78 -10.44 -3.53
C THR A 9 20.34 -10.48 -3.00
N LEU A 10 19.71 -9.32 -2.80
CA LEU A 10 18.30 -9.25 -2.38
C LEU A 10 17.34 -9.67 -3.50
N PHE A 11 17.64 -9.35 -4.76
CA PHE A 11 16.82 -9.69 -5.92
C PHE A 11 17.27 -10.95 -6.66
N GLY A 12 18.49 -11.44 -6.44
CA GLY A 12 19.06 -12.63 -7.10
C GLY A 12 18.82 -13.95 -6.36
N THR A 13 18.31 -13.92 -5.13
CA THR A 13 18.01 -15.12 -4.33
C THR A 13 16.51 -15.25 -4.07
N THR A 14 15.70 -15.05 -5.12
CA THR A 14 14.28 -14.67 -4.98
C THR A 14 13.29 -15.73 -5.43
N GLN A 15 13.59 -17.00 -5.22
CA GLN A 15 12.61 -18.07 -5.39
C GLN A 15 12.23 -18.64 -4.02
N PHE A 16 11.23 -18.05 -3.39
CA PHE A 16 10.56 -18.67 -2.25
C PHE A 16 9.27 -19.31 -2.80
N LEU A 17 9.20 -20.64 -2.74
CA LEU A 17 8.07 -21.45 -3.26
C LEU A 17 7.86 -21.38 -4.80
N GLY A 18 8.89 -21.03 -5.58
CA GLY A 18 8.78 -20.91 -7.04
C GLY A 18 8.15 -19.61 -7.54
N LEU A 19 7.74 -18.70 -6.63
CA LEU A 19 7.28 -17.35 -6.95
C LEU A 19 8.40 -16.33 -6.69
N ASN A 20 8.53 -15.37 -7.61
CA ASN A 20 9.55 -14.31 -7.54
C ASN A 20 9.35 -13.48 -6.26
N MET A 21 10.39 -13.18 -5.48
CA MET A 21 10.28 -12.29 -4.30
C MET A 21 9.72 -10.90 -4.66
N GLY A 22 9.95 -10.44 -5.89
CA GLY A 22 9.32 -9.24 -6.43
C GLY A 22 7.80 -9.33 -6.47
N PHE A 23 7.23 -10.52 -6.69
CA PHE A 23 5.79 -10.78 -6.60
C PHE A 23 5.28 -10.67 -5.17
N TRP A 24 6.03 -11.23 -4.20
CA TRP A 24 5.69 -11.10 -2.77
C TRP A 24 5.77 -9.66 -2.27
N ILE A 25 6.81 -8.91 -2.67
CA ILE A 25 6.95 -7.49 -2.34
C ILE A 25 5.83 -6.67 -2.99
N ALA A 26 5.47 -6.97 -4.25
CA ALA A 26 4.34 -6.34 -4.93
C ALA A 26 3.01 -6.66 -4.21
N MET A 27 2.77 -7.92 -3.80
CA MET A 27 1.60 -8.29 -3.02
C MET A 27 1.55 -7.56 -1.67
N LEU A 28 2.66 -7.49 -0.94
CA LEU A 28 2.74 -6.76 0.33
C LEU A 28 2.45 -5.27 0.14
N ALA A 29 3.01 -4.66 -0.90
CA ALA A 29 2.77 -3.25 -1.22
C ALA A 29 1.29 -2.98 -1.53
N VAL A 30 0.64 -3.85 -2.32
CA VAL A 30 -0.80 -3.74 -2.62
C VAL A 30 -1.64 -3.89 -1.35
N ILE A 31 -1.36 -4.90 -0.52
CA ILE A 31 -2.07 -5.11 0.76
C ILE A 31 -1.94 -3.86 1.66
N LEU A 32 -0.74 -3.28 1.73
CA LEU A 32 -0.49 -2.08 2.52
C LEU A 32 -1.31 -0.89 2.02
N ILE A 33 -1.39 -0.68 0.70
CA ILE A 33 -2.22 0.38 0.09
C ILE A 33 -3.71 0.17 0.38
N VAL A 34 -4.20 -1.07 0.27
CA VAL A 34 -5.60 -1.40 0.57
C VAL A 34 -5.93 -1.10 2.03
N ILE A 35 -5.06 -1.49 2.97
CA ILE A 35 -5.23 -1.17 4.39
C ILE A 35 -5.21 0.34 4.61
N ALA A 36 -4.28 1.06 3.98
CA ALA A 36 -4.20 2.51 4.09
C ALA A 36 -5.50 3.18 3.61
N MET A 37 -6.01 2.79 2.45
CA MET A 37 -7.30 3.27 1.95
C MET A 37 -8.43 2.92 2.90
N ASN A 38 -8.52 1.68 3.39
CA ASN A 38 -9.55 1.26 4.32
C ASN A 38 -9.54 2.07 5.63
N VAL A 39 -8.36 2.30 6.21
CA VAL A 39 -8.20 3.13 7.41
C VAL A 39 -8.57 4.60 7.11
N VAL A 40 -8.12 5.15 5.98
CA VAL A 40 -8.48 6.52 5.56
C VAL A 40 -9.99 6.65 5.38
N PHE A 41 -10.63 5.70 4.71
CA PHE A 41 -12.09 5.65 4.57
C PHE A 41 -12.80 5.57 5.92
N TRP A 42 -12.20 4.92 6.92
CA TRP A 42 -12.76 4.88 8.27
C TRP A 42 -12.55 6.19 9.05
N LYS A 43 -11.49 6.94 8.73
CA LYS A 43 -11.20 8.25 9.34
C LYS A 43 -12.01 9.38 8.70
N ILE A 44 -12.47 9.22 7.46
CA ILE A 44 -13.47 10.10 6.87
C ILE A 44 -14.82 9.75 7.48
N LYS A 45 -15.10 10.27 8.69
CA LYS A 45 -16.48 10.38 9.16
C LYS A 45 -17.26 11.15 8.09
N PRO A 46 -18.44 10.68 7.66
CA PRO A 46 -19.25 11.44 6.72
C PRO A 46 -19.40 12.83 7.29
N LYS A 47 -18.88 13.83 6.56
CA LYS A 47 -19.19 15.24 6.82
C LYS A 47 -20.72 15.25 6.87
N LYS A 48 -21.28 15.46 8.07
CA LYS A 48 -22.67 15.86 8.18
C LYS A 48 -22.73 17.12 7.34
N ASP A 49 -23.31 16.98 6.16
CA ASP A 49 -23.71 18.08 5.32
C ASP A 49 -24.62 18.94 6.20
N LYS A 50 -24.02 19.95 6.82
CA LYS A 50 -24.80 21.01 7.42
C LYS A 50 -25.30 21.76 6.20
N GLY A 51 -26.48 21.35 5.73
CA GLY A 51 -27.27 22.11 4.79
C GLY A 51 -27.43 23.51 5.32
N THR A 52 -26.54 24.41 4.91
CA THR A 52 -26.70 25.86 5.00
C THR A 52 -27.33 26.32 3.70
N GLY A 53 -28.42 25.65 3.35
CA GLY A 53 -29.44 26.09 2.41
C GLY A 53 -30.69 26.43 3.23
N LYS A 54 -30.68 27.59 3.87
CA LYS A 54 -31.83 28.22 4.51
C LYS A 54 -31.55 29.73 4.35
N GLY A 55 -32.12 30.46 3.41
CA GLY A 55 -33.50 30.40 2.94
C GLY A 55 -34.38 30.93 4.06
N ILE A 56 -34.82 32.18 3.92
CA ILE A 56 -35.54 33.06 4.86
C ILE A 56 -34.62 34.01 5.62
#